data_AF-A0A534U1D5-F1
#
_entry.id   AF-A0A534U1D5-F1
#
_cell.length_a   1.000
_cell.length_b   1.000
_cell.length_c   1.000
_cell.angle_alpha   90.00
_cell.angle_beta   90.00
_cell.angle_gamma   90.00
#
_symmetry.space_group_name_H-M   'P 1'
#
loop_
_entity.id
_entity.type
_entity.pdbx_description
1 polymer ?
#
loop_
_entity_poly.entity_id
_entity_poly.type
_entity_poly.pdbx_seq_one_letter_code
_entity_poly.pdbx_strand_id
1 'polypeptide(L)' 'MDATVVSVGHRPELEAFHTRKLVLEYHPDGARLAHDESLEQWGFHRTARFLSRLFGRERDAAG' A
#
# COMPACT_ATOMS: atom_id res chain seq x y z
N MET A 1 11.41 20.73 -17.22
CA MET A 1 12.28 19.67 -16.69
C MET A 1 11.38 18.74 -15.90
N ASP A 2 11.49 17.44 -16.12
CA ASP A 2 10.83 16.46 -15.28
C ASP A 2 11.63 16.31 -13.97
N ALA A 3 10.96 16.29 -12.82
CA ALA A 3 11.62 16.27 -11.52
C ALA A 3 10.96 15.22 -10.63
N THR A 4 11.76 14.34 -10.05
CA THR A 4 11.30 13.34 -9.08
C THR A 4 11.41 13.92 -7.67
N VAL A 5 10.28 13.97 -6.97
CA VAL A 5 10.23 14.41 -5.57
C VAL A 5 10.26 13.20 -4.65
N VAL A 6 11.11 13.26 -3.64
CA VAL A 6 11.21 12.25 -2.58
C VAL A 6 10.95 12.92 -1.24
N SER A 7 9.97 12.40 -0.50
CA SER A 7 9.65 12.83 0.87
C SER A 7 10.10 11.76 1.87
N VAL A 8 10.68 12.17 3.00
CA VAL A 8 11.02 11.28 4.11
C VAL A 8 10.05 11.53 5.25
N GLY A 9 9.31 10.50 5.67
CA GLY A 9 8.33 10.62 6.74
C GLY A 9 7.95 9.27 7.32
N HIS A 10 7.44 9.28 8.55
CA HIS A 10 7.03 8.08 9.29
C HIS A 10 5.50 7.90 9.35
N ARG A 11 4.74 8.73 8.60
CA ARG A 11 3.28 8.82 8.68
C ARG A 11 2.62 8.12 7.49
N PRO A 12 1.84 7.03 7.71
CA PRO A 12 1.18 6.31 6.62
C PRO A 12 0.22 7.18 5.80
N GLU A 13 -0.40 8.22 6.40
CA GLU A 13 -1.32 9.11 5.67
C GLU A 13 -0.67 9.83 4.49
N LEU A 14 0.67 9.96 4.46
CA LEU A 14 1.40 10.61 3.37
C LEU A 14 1.47 9.77 2.10
N GLU A 15 1.21 8.46 2.18
CA GLU A 15 1.23 7.54 1.04
C GLU A 15 0.20 7.94 -0.03
N ALA A 16 -0.91 8.58 0.36
CA ALA A 16 -1.95 9.07 -0.56
C ALA A 16 -1.47 10.15 -1.55
N PHE A 17 -0.33 10.79 -1.28
CA PHE A 17 0.23 11.86 -2.12
C PHE A 17 1.42 11.39 -2.97
N HIS A 18 1.75 10.11 -2.93
CA HIS A 18 2.91 9.55 -3.63
C HIS A 18 2.48 8.38 -4.52
N THR A 19 3.28 8.09 -5.53
CA THR A 19 3.06 6.94 -6.43
C THR A 19 3.84 5.70 -6.00
N ARG A 20 4.77 5.85 -5.04
CA ARG A 20 5.70 4.79 -4.61
C ARG A 20 6.08 4.96 -3.15
N LYS A 21 6.31 3.85 -2.46
CA LYS A 21 6.82 3.80 -1.09
C LYS A 21 8.09 2.97 -1.05
N LEU A 22 9.14 3.53 -0.46
CA LEU A 22 10.41 2.83 -0.18
C LEU A 22 10.56 2.69 1.33
N VAL A 23 10.74 1.46 1.82
CA VAL A 23 11.02 1.19 3.23
C VAL A 23 12.48 0.86 3.37
N LEU A 24 13.16 1.62 4.23
CA LEU A 24 14.55 1.36 4.59
C LEU A 24 14.62 0.70 5.97
N GLU A 25 15.48 -0.29 6.10
CA GLU A 25 15.84 -0.89 7.38
C GLU A 25 17.27 -0.52 7.76
N TYR A 26 17.54 -0.51 9.07
CA TYR A 26 18.89 -0.33 9.58
C TYR A 26 19.72 -1.61 9.39
N HIS A 27 20.92 -1.48 8.85
CA HIS A 27 21.96 -2.51 8.82
C HIS A 27 23.25 -1.95 9.46
N PRO A 28 24.13 -2.79 10.03
CA PRO A 28 25.45 -2.35 10.52
C PRO A 28 26.29 -1.57 9.49
N ASP A 29 26.08 -1.81 8.20
CA ASP A 29 26.78 -1.15 7.09
C ASP A 29 26.02 0.07 6.53
N GLY A 30 24.86 0.42 7.11
CA GLY A 30 24.00 1.53 6.67
C GLY A 30 22.56 1.10 6.37
N ALA A 31 21.74 2.06 5.94
CA ALA A 31 20.35 1.78 5.58
C ALA A 31 20.26 0.89 4.33
N ARG A 32 19.40 -0.12 4.35
CA ARG A 32 19.13 -1.01 3.21
C ARG A 32 17.68 -0.90 2.78
N LEU A 33 17.43 -1.02 1.48
CA LEU A 33 16.08 -1.08 0.94
C LEU A 33 15.44 -2.42 1.30
N ALA A 34 14.48 -2.38 2.21
CA ALA A 34 13.71 -3.53 2.65
C ALA A 34 12.51 -3.78 1.72
N HIS A 35 11.78 -2.71 1.34
CA HIS A 35 10.61 -2.80 0.48
C HIS A 35 10.54 -1.67 -0.55
N ASP A 36 10.01 -2.01 -1.72
CA ASP A 36 9.67 -1.10 -2.80
C ASP A 36 8.26 -1.43 -3.28
N GLU A 37 7.32 -0.54 -2.98
CA GLU A 37 5.90 -0.73 -3.25
C GLU A 37 5.38 0.36 -4.21
N SER A 38 4.70 -0.06 -5.28
CA SER A 38 3.91 0.86 -6.11
C SER A 38 2.56 1.14 -5.44
N LEU A 39 2.21 2.42 -5.36
CA LEU A 39 0.97 2.91 -4.77
C LEU A 39 -0.11 3.21 -5.83
N GLU A 40 0.19 3.05 -7.13
CA GLU A 40 -0.66 3.47 -8.26
C GLU A 40 -2.01 2.72 -8.40
N GLN A 41 -2.41 1.87 -7.45
CA GLN A 41 -3.66 1.10 -7.52
C GLN A 41 -4.44 1.03 -6.19
N TRP A 42 -4.13 1.91 -5.23
CA TRP A 42 -4.76 1.92 -3.89
C TRP A 42 -6.14 2.60 -3.80
N GLY A 43 -6.81 2.86 -4.93
CA GLY A 43 -8.16 3.44 -4.94
C GLY A 43 -9.32 2.44 -4.87
N PHE A 44 -9.15 1.18 -5.31
CA PHE A 44 -10.31 0.29 -5.58
C PHE A 44 -10.21 -1.15 -5.03
N HIS A 45 -9.01 -1.69 -4.80
CA HIS A 45 -8.86 -3.13 -4.57
C HIS A 45 -8.91 -3.61 -3.11
N ARG A 46 -8.66 -2.74 -2.11
CA ARG A 46 -8.82 -3.13 -0.69
C ARG A 46 -10.28 -3.13 -0.22
N THR A 47 -11.10 -2.18 -0.67
CA THR A 47 -12.54 -2.17 -0.38
C THR A 47 -13.21 -3.38 -1.01
N ALA A 48 -12.90 -3.73 -2.27
CA ALA A 48 -13.44 -4.92 -2.91
C ALA A 48 -13.11 -6.23 -2.14
N ARG A 49 -11.88 -6.39 -1.63
CA ARG A 49 -11.46 -7.58 -0.86
C ARG A 49 -12.02 -7.62 0.56
N PHE A 50 -12.39 -6.47 1.12
CA PHE A 50 -13.06 -6.38 2.42
C PHE A 50 -14.58 -6.58 2.29
N LEU A 51 -15.22 -6.00 1.26
CA LEU A 51 -16.64 -6.15 0.96
C LEU A 51 -16.99 -7.57 0.51
N SER A 52 -16.12 -8.25 -0.25
CA SER A 52 -16.35 -9.65 -0.64
C SER A 52 -16.39 -10.63 0.55
N ARG A 53 -15.80 -10.25 1.70
CA ARG A 53 -15.90 -11.03 2.95
C ARG A 53 -17.21 -10.78 3.72
N LEU A 54 -17.90 -9.67 3.47
CA LEU A 54 -19.19 -9.35 4.09
C LEU A 54 -20.38 -9.91 3.30
N PHE A 55 -20.28 -10.01 1.96
CA PHE A 55 -21.37 -10.48 1.10
C PHE A 55 -21.28 -11.94 0.66
N GLY A 56 -20.24 -12.69 1.05
CA GLY A 56 -19.99 -14.06 0.59
C GLY A 56 -20.71 -15.18 1.36
N ARG A 57 -21.54 -14.87 2.37
CA ARG A 57 -22.11 -15.89 3.30
C ARG A 57 -23.62 -16.12 3.16
N GLU A 58 -24.25 -15.63 2.09
CA GLU A 58 -25.72 -15.70 1.95
C GLU A 58 -26.21 -16.42 0.68
N ARG A 59 -25.46 -17.42 0.17
CA ARG A 59 -25.92 -18.27 -0.94
C ARG A 59 -25.96 -19.78 -0.67
N ASP A 60 -25.52 -20.24 0.50
CA ASP A 60 -25.52 -21.68 0.83
C ASP A 60 -26.62 -22.10 1.83
N ALA A 61 -27.60 -21.24 2.12
CA ALA A 61 -28.72 -21.53 3.04
C ALA A 61 -30.09 -21.61 2.35
N ALA A 62 -30.11 -21.82 1.03
CA ALA A 62 -31.32 -22.11 0.26
C ALA A 62 -30.98 -23.16 -0.82
N GLY A 63 -30.91 -24.41 -0.38
CA GLY A 63 -30.76 -25.61 -1.20
C GLY A 63 -31.18 -26.83 -0.39
#